data_AF-A0A9D6J902-F1
#
_entry.id   AF-A0A9D6J902-F1
#
_cell.length_a   1.000
_cell.length_b   1.000
_cell.length_c   1.000
_cell.angle_alpha   90.00
_cell.angle_beta   90.00
_cell.angle_gamma   90.00
#
_symmetry.space_group_name_H-M   'P 1'
#
loop_
_entity.id
_entity.type
_entity.pdbx_description
1 polymer ?
#
loop_
_entity_poly.entity_id
_entity_poly.type
_entity_poly.pdbx_seq_one_letter_code
_entity_poly.pdbx_strand_id
1 'polypeptide(L)'
;MPFHASSFNILLGKLWVHKRGKTPPNRLEQLPLFKLEPKNDIHGELSFAVQGRIVPFMGFVQSDDSPRDGVCFPEWISHLKKLVNTLLRKNQVSFSFKENDAMDGPFFEFVRETDKVFFSLSRPLGNSCFKAEPGWEMEEFKFHDLLLQFFKFKDDFLREIQKANYSLRDEWEAKFAKKKPESPQE
;
A
#
# COMPACT_ATOMS: atom_id res chain seq x y z
N MET A 1 6.18 6.61 30.85
CA MET A 1 5.29 7.26 29.87
C MET A 1 4.48 6.16 29.19
N PRO A 2 3.14 6.18 29.19
CA PRO A 2 2.37 5.19 28.46
C PRO A 2 2.67 5.33 26.97
N PHE A 3 3.00 4.23 26.30
CA PHE A 3 3.03 4.21 24.84
C PHE A 3 1.61 4.52 24.37
N HIS A 4 1.38 5.72 23.84
CA HIS A 4 0.13 6.00 23.14
C HIS A 4 0.04 5.02 21.97
N ALA A 5 -1.01 4.20 21.95
CA ALA A 5 -1.30 3.37 20.79
C ALA A 5 -1.42 4.27 19.55
N SER A 6 -0.71 3.91 18.49
CA SER A 6 -0.68 4.67 17.23
C SER A 6 -2.09 4.75 16.64
N SER A 7 -2.56 5.96 16.31
CA SER A 7 -3.89 6.22 15.73
C SER A 7 -4.01 5.77 14.27
N PHE A 8 -2.88 5.51 13.63
CA PHE A 8 -2.76 4.89 12.31
C PHE A 8 -1.74 3.75 12.38
N ASN A 9 -1.93 2.66 11.64
CA ASN A 9 -0.95 1.58 11.53
C ASN A 9 -0.91 1.04 10.10
N ILE A 10 0.28 0.68 9.63
CA ILE A 10 0.47 -0.10 8.41
C ILE A 10 0.89 -1.50 8.84
N LEU A 11 0.06 -2.48 8.53
CA LEU A 11 0.23 -3.88 8.90
C LEU A 11 0.74 -4.63 7.67
N LEU A 12 2.00 -5.04 7.73
CA LEU A 12 2.60 -5.96 6.77
C LEU A 12 2.29 -7.40 7.19
N GLY A 13 1.59 -8.14 6.33
CA GLY A 13 1.34 -9.56 6.52
C GLY A 13 2.31 -10.43 5.73
N LYS A 14 1.83 -11.59 5.28
CA LYS A 14 2.68 -12.55 4.55
C LYS A 14 3.11 -11.99 3.19
N LEU A 15 4.37 -12.26 2.81
CA LEU A 15 4.94 -11.94 1.51
C LEU A 15 5.18 -13.19 0.66
N TRP A 16 5.02 -13.06 -0.65
CA TRP A 16 5.28 -14.12 -1.64
C TRP A 16 5.66 -13.53 -2.99
N VAL A 17 6.06 -14.40 -3.92
CA VAL A 17 6.33 -14.06 -5.32
C VAL A 17 5.47 -14.93 -6.22
N HIS A 18 5.19 -14.45 -7.43
CA HIS A 18 4.49 -15.25 -8.43
C HIS A 18 5.45 -15.84 -9.44
N LYS A 19 5.20 -17.11 -9.77
CA LYS A 19 5.78 -17.73 -10.98
C LYS A 19 4.68 -17.88 -12.01
N ARG A 20 4.93 -17.38 -13.22
CA ARG A 20 4.03 -17.64 -14.36
C ARG A 20 4.09 -19.13 -14.69
N GLY A 21 2.98 -19.83 -14.44
CA GLY A 21 2.82 -21.22 -14.85
C GLY A 21 2.90 -21.36 -16.37
N LYS A 22 3.49 -22.46 -16.84
CA LYS A 22 3.56 -22.77 -18.28
C LYS A 22 2.25 -23.38 -18.80
N THR A 23 1.42 -24.01 -17.95
CA THR A 23 0.16 -24.66 -18.38
C THR A 23 -0.79 -24.94 -17.18
N PRO A 24 -2.09 -24.58 -17.24
CA PRO A 24 -2.69 -23.69 -18.24
C PRO A 24 -2.01 -22.31 -18.18
N PRO A 25 -1.81 -21.65 -19.33
CA PRO A 25 -1.23 -20.31 -19.35
C PRO A 25 -2.09 -19.38 -18.50
N ASN A 26 -1.47 -18.60 -17.63
CA ASN A 26 -2.07 -17.58 -16.75
C ASN A 26 -2.44 -18.01 -15.32
N ARG A 27 -2.18 -19.25 -14.86
CA ARG A 27 -2.25 -19.51 -13.41
C ARG A 27 -0.96 -19.04 -12.74
N LEU A 28 -1.05 -17.99 -11.93
CA LEU A 28 0.05 -17.52 -11.09
C LEU A 28 0.19 -18.48 -9.91
N GLU A 29 1.35 -19.13 -9.82
CA GLU A 29 1.68 -19.95 -8.66
C GLU A 29 2.29 -19.05 -7.58
N GLN A 30 1.67 -19.02 -6.39
CA GLN A 30 2.21 -18.34 -5.22
C GLN A 30 3.38 -19.15 -4.66
N LEU A 31 4.58 -18.58 -4.72
CA LEU A 31 5.80 -19.14 -4.18
C LEU A 31 6.24 -18.37 -2.94
N PRO A 32 6.81 -19.05 -1.93
CA PRO A 32 7.31 -18.39 -0.73
C PRO A 32 8.41 -17.38 -1.07
N LEU A 33 8.51 -16.30 -0.28
CA LEU A 33 9.43 -15.19 -0.55
C LEU A 33 10.90 -15.61 -0.71
N PHE A 34 11.37 -16.71 -0.10
CA PHE A 34 12.74 -17.20 -0.30
C PHE A 34 13.06 -17.61 -1.75
N LYS A 35 12.04 -17.75 -2.60
CA LYS A 35 12.18 -17.94 -4.06
C LYS A 35 12.35 -16.62 -4.83
N LEU A 36 12.49 -15.50 -4.14
CA LEU A 36 12.66 -14.18 -4.75
C LEU A 36 13.93 -14.13 -5.62
N GLU A 37 13.70 -13.94 -6.91
CA GLU A 37 14.73 -13.71 -7.92
C GLU A 37 14.68 -12.24 -8.41
N PRO A 38 15.76 -11.76 -9.05
CA PRO A 38 15.73 -10.47 -9.71
C PRO A 38 14.53 -10.34 -10.66
N LYS A 39 13.90 -9.17 -10.69
CA LYS A 39 12.72 -8.85 -11.53
C LYS A 39 11.40 -9.53 -11.13
N ASN A 40 11.37 -10.36 -10.08
CA ASN A 40 10.08 -10.80 -9.55
C ASN A 40 9.35 -9.63 -8.89
N ASP A 41 8.05 -9.52 -9.15
CA ASP A 41 7.16 -8.70 -8.35
C ASP A 41 6.86 -9.42 -7.04
N ILE A 42 6.91 -8.65 -5.95
CA ILE A 42 6.56 -9.13 -4.62
C ILE A 42 5.11 -8.81 -4.37
N HIS A 43 4.40 -9.83 -3.93
CA HIS A 43 3.01 -9.74 -3.51
C HIS A 43 2.91 -10.03 -2.01
N GLY A 44 1.82 -9.60 -1.40
CA GLY A 44 1.61 -9.91 0.00
C GLY A 44 0.35 -9.32 0.59
N GLU A 45 0.17 -9.55 1.88
CA GLU A 45 -0.90 -8.95 2.66
C GLU A 45 -0.48 -7.56 3.16
N LEU A 46 -1.34 -6.58 2.97
CA LEU A 46 -1.18 -5.22 3.48
C LEU A 46 -2.52 -4.74 4.03
N SER A 47 -2.52 -4.18 5.21
CA SER A 47 -3.73 -3.58 5.79
C SER A 47 -3.39 -2.28 6.49
N PHE A 48 -4.30 -1.31 6.44
CA PHE A 48 -4.23 -0.13 7.30
C PHE A 48 -5.18 -0.31 8.46
N ALA A 49 -4.77 0.17 9.62
CA ALA A 49 -5.64 0.32 10.76
C ALA A 49 -5.74 1.80 11.15
N VAL A 50 -6.96 2.32 11.24
CA VAL A 50 -7.23 3.69 11.72
C VAL A 50 -8.04 3.57 13.00
N GLN A 51 -7.58 4.21 14.07
CA GLN A 51 -8.22 4.14 15.40
C GLN A 51 -8.49 2.69 15.86
N GLY A 52 -7.58 1.77 15.51
CA GLY A 52 -7.69 0.35 15.85
C GLY A 52 -8.65 -0.47 14.97
N ARG A 53 -9.33 0.13 13.99
CA ARG A 53 -10.21 -0.56 13.04
C ARG A 53 -9.47 -0.84 11.73
N ILE A 54 -9.65 -2.02 11.16
CA ILE A 54 -9.03 -2.38 9.86
C ILE A 54 -9.80 -1.74 8.72
N VAL A 55 -9.11 -0.98 7.88
CA VAL A 55 -9.65 -0.40 6.65
C VAL A 55 -10.06 -1.54 5.70
N PRO A 56 -11.32 -1.62 5.27
CA PRO A 56 -11.78 -2.68 4.38
C PRO A 56 -11.27 -2.47 2.94
N PHE A 57 -11.30 -3.55 2.15
CA PHE A 57 -10.93 -3.57 0.73
C PHE A 57 -9.49 -3.15 0.43
N MET A 58 -8.59 -3.26 1.39
CA MET A 58 -7.16 -3.10 1.16
C MET A 58 -6.54 -4.45 0.84
N GLY A 59 -6.01 -4.61 -0.37
CA GLY A 59 -5.34 -5.83 -0.80
C GLY A 59 -6.19 -6.79 -1.63
N PHE A 60 -6.96 -6.26 -2.57
CA PHE A 60 -7.82 -6.91 -3.55
C PHE A 60 -9.22 -7.31 -3.07
N VAL A 61 -10.20 -6.86 -3.88
CA VAL A 61 -11.59 -7.29 -3.91
C VAL A 61 -11.67 -8.75 -4.38
N GLN A 62 -12.47 -9.56 -3.69
CA GLN A 62 -12.81 -10.92 -4.10
C GLN A 62 -13.47 -10.90 -5.49
N SER A 63 -12.98 -11.70 -6.43
CA SER A 63 -13.85 -12.32 -7.43
C SER A 63 -13.88 -13.82 -7.16
N ASP A 64 -15.03 -14.45 -7.39
CA ASP A 64 -15.26 -15.87 -7.07
C ASP A 64 -14.31 -16.83 -7.81
N ASP A 65 -13.58 -16.34 -8.82
CA ASP A 65 -12.72 -17.14 -9.71
C ASP A 65 -11.21 -16.89 -9.56
N SER A 66 -10.77 -15.92 -8.73
CA SER A 66 -9.34 -15.63 -8.53
C SER A 66 -8.91 -15.89 -7.09
N PRO A 67 -7.82 -16.65 -6.84
CA PRO A 67 -7.28 -16.78 -5.49
C PRO A 67 -6.93 -15.39 -4.94
N ARG A 68 -6.93 -15.27 -3.59
CA ARG A 68 -6.55 -14.05 -2.86
C ARG A 68 -5.16 -13.59 -3.29
N ASP A 69 -5.11 -12.76 -4.32
CA ASP A 69 -3.88 -12.16 -4.78
C ASP A 69 -3.76 -10.88 -3.97
N GLY A 70 -3.05 -10.93 -2.84
CA GLY A 70 -2.70 -9.73 -2.08
C GLY A 70 -1.99 -8.66 -2.92
N VAL A 71 -1.68 -7.53 -2.28
CA VAL A 71 -1.15 -6.33 -2.94
C VAL A 71 0.12 -6.58 -3.76
N CYS A 72 0.25 -5.92 -4.92
CA CYS A 72 1.52 -5.77 -5.62
C CYS A 72 2.38 -4.70 -4.93
N PHE A 73 3.46 -5.10 -4.26
CA PHE A 73 4.28 -4.18 -3.46
C PHE A 73 4.97 -3.07 -4.27
N PRO A 74 5.50 -3.29 -5.49
CA PRO A 74 5.99 -2.19 -6.33
C PRO A 74 4.99 -1.04 -6.50
N GLU A 75 3.73 -1.39 -6.75
CA GLU A 75 2.64 -0.42 -6.92
C GLU A 75 2.26 0.24 -5.60
N TRP A 76 2.04 -0.55 -4.55
CA TRP A 76 1.67 -0.02 -3.24
C TRP A 76 2.75 0.84 -2.59
N ILE A 77 4.03 0.49 -2.75
CA ILE A 77 5.15 1.34 -2.34
C ILE A 77 5.10 2.68 -3.10
N SER A 78 4.78 2.65 -4.40
CA SER A 78 4.61 3.88 -5.20
C SER A 78 3.46 4.75 -4.64
N HIS A 79 2.30 4.16 -4.33
CA HIS A 79 1.17 4.88 -3.74
C HIS A 79 1.49 5.46 -2.36
N LEU A 80 2.05 4.65 -1.45
CA LEU A 80 2.45 5.08 -0.11
C LEU A 80 3.48 6.22 -0.15
N LYS A 81 4.46 6.14 -1.06
CA LYS A 81 5.41 7.23 -1.26
C LYS A 81 4.73 8.48 -1.77
N LYS A 82 3.82 8.37 -2.75
CA LYS A 82 3.09 9.53 -3.27
C LYS A 82 2.23 10.16 -2.18
N LEU A 83 1.53 9.36 -1.37
CA LEU A 83 0.78 9.79 -0.21
C LEU A 83 1.66 10.59 0.75
N VAL A 84 2.72 9.98 1.30
CA VAL A 84 3.61 10.63 2.28
C VAL A 84 4.26 11.89 1.70
N ASN A 85 4.81 11.83 0.48
CA ASN A 85 5.44 12.99 -0.15
C ASN A 85 4.45 14.11 -0.44
N THR A 86 3.19 13.79 -0.77
CA THR A 86 2.15 14.80 -1.03
C THR A 86 1.76 15.48 0.28
N LEU A 87 1.45 14.69 1.31
CA LEU A 87 1.05 15.22 2.60
C LEU A 87 2.18 16.01 3.28
N LEU A 88 3.45 15.71 3.02
CA LEU A 88 4.59 16.49 3.54
C LEU A 88 4.71 17.90 2.93
N ARG A 89 4.16 18.17 1.74
CA ARG A 89 4.41 19.43 1.00
C ARG A 89 3.75 20.65 1.64
N LYS A 90 2.56 20.49 2.20
CA LYS A 90 1.73 21.59 2.72
C LYS A 90 0.96 21.13 3.94
N ASN A 91 0.59 22.09 4.79
CA ASN A 91 -0.28 21.84 5.94
C ASN A 91 -1.74 21.61 5.55
N GLN A 92 -2.14 21.96 4.32
CA GLN A 92 -3.47 21.68 3.78
C GLN A 92 -3.31 21.10 2.38
N VAL A 93 -3.58 19.80 2.23
CA VAL A 93 -3.43 19.08 0.96
C VAL A 93 -4.19 17.75 1.02
N SER A 94 -4.76 17.34 -0.10
CA SER A 94 -5.36 16.01 -0.26
C SER A 94 -4.52 15.11 -1.15
N PHE A 95 -4.58 13.82 -0.87
CA PHE A 95 -4.09 12.77 -1.75
C PHE A 95 -5.12 11.67 -1.81
N SER A 96 -5.37 11.16 -3.01
CA SER A 96 -6.26 10.04 -3.20
C SER A 96 -5.74 9.09 -4.26
N PHE A 97 -6.12 7.83 -4.11
CA PHE A 97 -5.82 6.80 -5.10
C PHE A 97 -6.92 5.74 -5.11
N LYS A 98 -7.06 5.10 -6.27
CA LYS A 98 -7.86 3.90 -6.45
C LYS A 98 -6.95 2.69 -6.27
N GLU A 99 -7.51 1.62 -5.74
CA GLU A 99 -6.77 0.35 -5.63
C GLU A 99 -6.48 -0.29 -6.99
N ASN A 100 -7.39 -0.11 -7.95
CA ASN A 100 -7.28 -0.66 -9.29
C ASN A 100 -7.77 0.34 -10.34
N ASP A 101 -7.36 0.13 -11.59
CA ASP A 101 -7.82 0.92 -12.74
C ASP A 101 -9.28 0.62 -13.12
N ALA A 102 -9.90 -0.39 -12.50
CA ALA A 102 -11.31 -0.69 -12.71
C ALA A 102 -12.17 0.45 -12.17
N MET A 103 -13.23 0.78 -12.91
CA MET A 103 -14.08 1.96 -12.66
C MET A 103 -14.92 1.84 -11.38
N ASP A 104 -14.86 0.71 -10.69
CA ASP A 104 -15.72 0.32 -9.56
C ASP A 104 -14.96 0.00 -8.26
N GLY A 105 -13.64 0.15 -8.19
CA GLY A 105 -12.86 -0.12 -6.97
C GLY A 105 -12.99 0.94 -5.86
N PRO A 106 -12.56 0.62 -4.61
CA PRO A 106 -12.56 1.57 -3.49
C PRO A 106 -11.67 2.79 -3.77
N PHE A 107 -12.10 3.96 -3.29
CA PHE A 107 -11.35 5.21 -3.36
C PHE A 107 -10.84 5.60 -1.97
N PHE A 108 -9.52 5.59 -1.80
CA PHE A 108 -8.87 5.97 -0.55
C PHE A 108 -8.48 7.45 -0.64
N GLU A 109 -9.06 8.28 0.22
CA GLU A 109 -8.76 9.71 0.31
C GLU A 109 -8.14 10.06 1.65
N PHE A 110 -7.10 10.89 1.61
CA PHE A 110 -6.38 11.42 2.75
C PHE A 110 -6.30 12.93 2.63
N VAL A 111 -6.87 13.65 3.59
CA VAL A 111 -6.81 15.11 3.67
C VAL A 111 -6.00 15.49 4.89
N ARG A 112 -4.84 16.12 4.70
CA ARG A 112 -4.04 16.65 5.81
C ARG A 112 -4.50 18.06 6.13
N GLU A 113 -4.73 18.31 7.42
CA GLU A 113 -4.90 19.63 8.01
C GLU A 113 -3.93 19.74 9.20
N THR A 114 -2.91 20.58 9.08
CA THR A 114 -1.82 20.77 10.04
C THR A 114 -1.12 19.47 10.45
N ASP A 115 -1.48 18.92 11.60
CA ASP A 115 -0.93 17.73 12.26
C ASP A 115 -1.90 16.55 12.24
N LYS A 116 -3.09 16.73 11.65
CA LYS A 116 -4.13 15.73 11.50
C LYS A 116 -4.26 15.30 10.05
N VAL A 117 -4.71 14.07 9.87
CA VAL A 117 -5.14 13.54 8.57
C VAL A 117 -6.54 12.97 8.75
N PHE A 118 -7.43 13.35 7.85
CA PHE A 118 -8.76 12.78 7.71
C PHE A 118 -8.72 11.75 6.59
N PHE A 119 -9.12 10.53 6.90
CA PHE A 119 -9.21 9.44 5.96
C PHE A 119 -10.66 9.15 5.61
N SER A 120 -10.91 9.00 4.32
CA SER A 120 -12.22 8.62 3.81
C SER A 120 -12.08 7.43 2.86
N LEU A 121 -12.93 6.42 3.07
CA LEU A 121 -13.16 5.37 2.10
C LEU A 121 -14.44 5.68 1.34
N SER A 122 -14.31 6.19 0.11
CA SER A 122 -15.45 6.64 -0.67
C SER A 122 -15.61 5.84 -1.97
N ARG A 123 -16.78 6.00 -2.60
CA ARG A 123 -17.01 5.51 -3.96
C ARG A 123 -16.27 6.41 -4.97
N PRO A 124 -15.70 5.85 -6.05
CA PRO A 124 -15.27 6.68 -7.16
C PRO A 124 -16.46 7.44 -7.76
N LEU A 125 -16.22 8.66 -8.26
CA LEU A 125 -17.23 9.43 -8.99
C LEU A 125 -17.68 8.65 -10.25
N GLY A 126 -18.97 8.27 -10.34
CA GLY A 126 -19.54 7.57 -11.51
C GLY A 126 -20.57 6.47 -11.16
N ASN A 127 -20.95 5.67 -12.16
CA ASN A 127 -21.87 4.52 -12.03
C ASN A 127 -21.19 3.28 -11.41
N SER A 128 -20.49 3.47 -10.28
CA SER A 128 -19.89 2.35 -9.55
C SER A 128 -20.95 1.58 -8.76
N CYS A 129 -20.87 0.26 -8.78
CA CYS A 129 -21.65 -0.63 -7.91
C CYS A 129 -21.11 -0.66 -6.46
N PHE A 130 -19.95 -0.05 -6.20
CA PHE A 130 -19.36 0.05 -4.88
C PHE A 130 -20.19 0.99 -4.00
N LYS A 131 -20.66 0.47 -2.87
CA LYS A 131 -21.34 1.26 -1.85
C LYS A 131 -20.29 1.84 -0.92
N ALA A 132 -20.40 3.13 -0.60
CA ALA A 132 -19.59 3.73 0.44
C ALA A 132 -19.77 2.93 1.74
N GLU A 133 -18.67 2.69 2.46
CA GLU A 133 -18.70 1.96 3.72
C GLU A 133 -19.09 2.89 4.85
N PRO A 134 -20.26 2.67 5.49
CA PRO A 134 -20.70 3.54 6.58
C PRO A 134 -19.68 3.52 7.73
N GLY A 135 -19.36 4.71 8.25
CA GLY A 135 -18.42 4.85 9.36
C GLY A 135 -16.96 4.78 8.95
N TRP A 136 -16.66 5.09 7.69
CA TRP A 136 -15.31 5.32 7.17
C TRP A 136 -15.19 6.70 6.51
N GLU A 137 -16.09 7.62 6.82
CA GLU A 137 -16.05 9.00 6.36
C GLU A 137 -15.29 9.88 7.37
N MET A 138 -14.22 10.55 6.92
CA MET A 138 -13.47 11.54 7.71
C MET A 138 -12.87 11.00 9.02
N GLU A 139 -12.41 9.74 9.02
CA GLU A 139 -11.73 9.14 10.17
C GLU A 139 -10.41 9.88 10.45
N GLU A 140 -10.30 10.47 11.64
CA GLU A 140 -9.14 11.28 12.02
C GLU A 140 -7.99 10.41 12.56
N PHE A 141 -6.76 10.71 12.15
CA PHE A 141 -5.55 10.23 12.82
C PHE A 141 -4.42 11.28 12.76
N LYS A 142 -3.37 11.07 13.57
CA LYS A 142 -2.22 11.98 13.62
C LYS A 142 -1.33 11.80 12.40
N PHE A 143 -0.96 12.89 11.73
CA PHE A 143 -0.02 12.87 10.61
C PHE A 143 1.33 12.26 11.00
N HIS A 144 1.79 12.52 12.22
CA HIS A 144 3.02 11.93 12.74
C HIS A 144 2.98 10.40 12.78
N ASP A 145 1.83 9.82 13.15
CA ASP A 145 1.67 8.36 13.22
C ASP A 145 1.78 7.74 11.82
N LEU A 146 1.22 8.39 10.79
CA LEU A 146 1.39 7.95 9.39
C LEU A 146 2.87 7.91 8.97
N LEU A 147 3.65 8.94 9.31
CA LEU A 147 5.07 8.98 8.99
C LEU A 147 5.84 7.86 9.71
N LEU A 148 5.62 7.71 11.01
CA LEU A 148 6.25 6.66 11.81
C LEU A 148 5.94 5.27 11.24
N GLN A 149 4.69 5.02 10.90
CA GLN A 149 4.25 3.73 10.38
C GLN A 149 4.75 3.47 8.96
N PHE A 150 4.88 4.50 8.12
CA PHE A 150 5.51 4.36 6.81
C PHE A 150 6.98 3.93 6.92
N PHE A 151 7.75 4.55 7.82
CA PHE A 151 9.15 4.16 8.02
C PHE A 151 9.28 2.78 8.66
N LYS A 152 8.45 2.48 9.66
CA LYS A 152 8.37 1.12 10.26
C LYS A 152 8.05 0.07 9.19
N PHE A 153 7.04 0.34 8.35
CA PHE A 153 6.67 -0.53 7.23
C PHE A 153 7.84 -0.74 6.26
N LYS A 154 8.54 0.33 5.86
CA LYS A 154 9.73 0.23 5.01
C LYS A 154 10.75 -0.71 5.63
N ASP A 155 11.08 -0.51 6.90
CA ASP A 155 12.13 -1.27 7.58
C ASP A 155 11.74 -2.74 7.76
N ASP A 156 10.49 -3.00 8.13
CA ASP A 156 9.96 -4.36 8.26
C ASP A 156 9.96 -5.08 6.90
N PHE A 157 9.51 -4.41 5.84
CA PHE A 157 9.52 -4.96 4.48
C PHE A 157 10.96 -5.28 4.03
N LEU A 158 11.89 -4.34 4.14
CA LEU A 158 13.29 -4.56 3.73
C LEU A 158 13.98 -5.65 4.56
N ARG A 159 13.60 -5.83 5.82
CA ARG A 159 14.08 -6.94 6.66
C ARG A 159 13.62 -8.29 6.13
N GLU A 160 12.36 -8.41 5.69
CA GLU A 160 11.87 -9.63 5.07
C GLU A 160 12.55 -9.91 3.72
N ILE A 161 12.81 -8.87 2.91
CA ILE A 161 13.60 -9.03 1.67
C ILE A 161 15.00 -9.53 2.00
N GLN A 162 15.67 -8.91 2.97
CA GLN A 162 17.03 -9.27 3.35
C GLN A 162 17.13 -10.72 3.84
N LYS A 163 16.14 -11.21 4.60
CA LYS A 163 16.05 -12.61 5.04
C LYS A 163 15.88 -13.57 3.87
N ALA A 164 15.06 -13.20 2.89
CA ALA A 164 14.76 -14.04 1.73
C ALA A 164 15.89 -14.06 0.71
N ASN A 165 16.43 -12.89 0.38
CA ASN A 165 17.53 -12.72 -0.55
C ASN A 165 18.29 -11.41 -0.24
N TYR A 166 19.40 -11.55 0.49
CA TYR A 166 20.23 -10.43 0.95
C TYR A 166 20.66 -9.49 -0.19
N SER A 167 21.01 -10.02 -1.36
CA SER A 167 21.54 -9.22 -2.48
C SER A 167 20.50 -8.29 -3.12
N LEU A 168 19.20 -8.54 -2.89
CA LEU A 168 18.12 -7.73 -3.45
C LEU A 168 17.65 -6.62 -2.51
N ARG A 169 18.14 -6.57 -1.27
CA ARG A 169 17.77 -5.55 -0.27
C ARG A 169 17.93 -4.14 -0.84
N ASP A 170 19.09 -3.84 -1.41
CA ASP A 170 19.42 -2.48 -1.87
C ASP A 170 18.62 -2.08 -3.12
N GLU A 171 18.31 -3.05 -4.00
CA GLU A 171 17.40 -2.84 -5.14
C GLU A 171 16.01 -2.41 -4.64
N TRP A 172 15.48 -3.10 -3.64
CA TRP A 172 14.18 -2.76 -3.06
C TRP A 172 14.22 -1.48 -2.22
N GLU A 173 15.32 -1.19 -1.54
CA GLU A 173 15.50 0.07 -0.82
C GLU A 173 15.46 1.27 -1.79
N ALA A 174 16.04 1.14 -2.98
CA ALA A 174 15.98 2.17 -4.01
C ALA A 174 14.54 2.48 -4.46
N LYS A 175 13.61 1.50 -4.37
CA LYS A 175 12.18 1.74 -4.65
C LYS A 175 11.53 2.65 -3.62
N PHE A 176 12.09 2.80 -2.41
CA PHE A 176 11.62 3.77 -1.40
C PHE A 176 12.24 5.16 -1.58
N ALA A 177 13.40 5.27 -2.23
CA ALA A 177 14.04 6.55 -2.52
C ALA A 177 13.23 7.38 -3.53
N LYS A 178 13.33 8.71 -3.50
CA LYS A 178 12.76 9.57 -4.54
C LYS A 178 13.36 9.16 -5.89
N LYS A 179 12.53 8.90 -6.91
CA LYS A 179 13.03 8.87 -8.28
C LYS A 179 13.76 10.20 -8.48
N LYS A 180 15.04 10.17 -8.86
CA LYS A 180 15.65 11.32 -9.52
C LYS A 180 14.69 11.67 -10.67
N PRO A 181 14.28 12.94 -10.85
CA PRO A 181 13.62 13.31 -12.09
C PRO A 181 14.55 12.85 -13.21
N GLU A 182 14.01 12.07 -14.15
CA GLU A 182 14.69 11.83 -15.42
C GLU A 182 14.95 13.22 -15.99
N SER A 183 16.23 13.56 -16.16
CA SER A 183 16.62 14.78 -16.86
C SER A 183 15.85 14.83 -18.17
N PRO A 184 15.27 15.97 -18.57
CA PRO A 184 14.72 16.11 -19.90
C PRO A 184 15.78 15.66 -20.90
N GLN A 185 15.46 14.72 -21.77
CA GLN A 185 16.27 14.48 -22.96
C GLN A 185 16.17 15.76 -23.78
N GLU A 186 17.28 16.50 -23.83
CA GLU A 186 17.50 17.62 -24.77
C GLU A 186 17.62 17.09 -26.21
#